data_AF-A0A662GZR6-F1
#
_entry.id   AF-A0A662GZR6-F1
#
_cell.length_a   1.000
_cell.length_b   1.000
_cell.length_c   1.000
_cell.angle_alpha   90.00
_cell.angle_beta   90.00
_cell.angle_gamma   90.00
#
_symmetry.space_group_name_H-M   'P 1'
#
loop_
_entity.id
_entity.type
_entity.pdbx_description
1 polymer ?
#
loop_
_entity_poly.entity_id
_entity_poly.type
_entity_poly.pdbx_seq_one_letter_code
_entity_poly.pdbx_strand_id
1 'polypeptide(L)'
;IIGEEGAVYCVEFSPRVMRELVEKASKYRKNMIPILADARFPVKYSWILENVDIVYADIAQPFQSKIVADNADVFLRESGWIMQAIKAMSIDVTREPSETYKQEIDHLKDRGYSLKEVVHLEPYDEAHAFVIALKSKP
;
A
#
# COMPACT_ATOMS: atom_id res chain seq x y z
N ILE A 1 -11.21 -5.16 -13.10
CA ILE A 1 -9.85 -4.60 -12.88
C ILE A 1 -8.91 -5.73 -12.47
N ILE A 2 -9.13 -6.41 -11.34
CA ILE A 2 -8.59 -7.77 -11.11
C ILE A 2 -9.60 -8.80 -11.66
N GLY A 3 -9.16 -9.72 -12.52
CA GLY A 3 -10.00 -10.77 -13.10
C GLY A 3 -10.30 -11.91 -12.11
N GLU A 4 -11.16 -12.85 -12.49
CA GLU A 4 -11.53 -14.00 -11.63
C GLU A 4 -10.34 -14.92 -11.31
N GLU A 5 -9.34 -14.98 -12.18
CA GLU A 5 -8.11 -15.76 -11.99
C GLU A 5 -7.03 -15.02 -11.19
N GLY A 6 -7.19 -13.72 -10.94
CA GLY A 6 -6.26 -12.94 -10.13
C GLY A 6 -6.65 -12.97 -8.67
N ALA A 7 -5.68 -12.85 -7.76
CA ALA A 7 -5.91 -12.83 -6.31
C ALA A 7 -5.70 -11.44 -5.69
N VAL A 8 -6.40 -11.16 -4.59
CA VAL A 8 -6.23 -9.95 -3.78
C VAL A 8 -6.02 -10.35 -2.33
N TYR A 9 -4.82 -10.08 -1.80
CA TYR A 9 -4.52 -10.27 -0.38
C TYR A 9 -4.86 -9.00 0.39
N CYS A 10 -5.82 -9.08 1.30
CA CYS A 10 -6.35 -7.94 2.04
C CYS A 10 -5.78 -7.93 3.47
N VAL A 11 -4.69 -7.20 3.68
CA VAL A 11 -4.06 -7.05 5.00
C VAL A 11 -4.78 -5.96 5.79
N GLU A 12 -5.37 -6.32 6.93
CA GLU A 12 -6.07 -5.40 7.83
C GLU A 12 -5.73 -5.77 9.28
N PHE A 13 -5.48 -4.78 10.14
CA PHE A 13 -5.06 -5.01 11.53
C PHE A 13 -6.24 -4.98 12.50
N SER A 14 -7.35 -4.31 12.15
CA SER A 14 -8.53 -4.14 12.98
C SER A 14 -9.46 -5.36 12.87
N PRO A 15 -9.71 -6.10 13.96
CA PRO A 15 -10.62 -7.26 13.93
C PRO A 15 -12.05 -6.88 13.55
N ARG A 16 -12.50 -5.67 13.90
CA ARG A 16 -13.83 -5.16 13.54
C ARG A 16 -13.94 -4.96 12.03
N VAL A 17 -12.99 -4.24 11.43
CA VAL A 17 -12.99 -3.97 9.98
C VAL A 17 -12.81 -5.25 9.20
N MET A 18 -11.96 -6.16 9.69
CA MET A 18 -11.79 -7.49 9.12
C MET A 18 -13.10 -8.28 9.05
N ARG A 19 -13.90 -8.26 10.11
CA ARG A 19 -15.22 -8.91 10.09
C ARG A 19 -16.12 -8.32 9.00
N GLU A 20 -16.10 -7.00 8.82
CA GLU A 20 -16.85 -6.35 7.76
C GLU A 20 -16.35 -6.72 6.36
N LEU A 21 -15.02 -6.78 6.16
CA LEU A 21 -14.40 -7.22 4.91
C LEU A 21 -14.84 -8.64 4.53
N VAL A 22 -14.82 -9.56 5.49
CA VAL A 22 -15.22 -10.96 5.28
C VAL A 22 -16.69 -11.05 4.88
N GLU A 23 -17.58 -10.43 5.67
CA GLU A 23 -19.03 -10.55 5.46
C GLU A 23 -19.52 -9.82 4.21
N LYS A 24 -18.96 -8.65 3.90
CA LYS A 24 -19.43 -7.80 2.79
C LYS A 24 -18.74 -8.12 1.46
N ALA A 25 -17.52 -8.63 1.47
CA ALA A 25 -16.73 -8.81 0.25
C ALA A 25 -16.21 -10.24 0.08
N SER A 26 -15.32 -10.73 0.95
CA SER A 26 -14.61 -12.01 0.71
C SER A 26 -15.54 -13.21 0.61
N LYS A 27 -16.69 -13.19 1.30
CA LYS A 27 -17.74 -14.21 1.19
C LYS A 27 -18.31 -14.35 -0.23
N TYR A 28 -18.35 -13.27 -0.99
CA TYR A 28 -18.91 -13.22 -2.35
C TYR A 28 -17.83 -13.19 -3.44
N ARG A 29 -16.56 -12.98 -3.07
CA ARG A 29 -15.42 -12.87 -3.98
C ARG A 29 -14.32 -13.84 -3.54
N LYS A 30 -14.34 -15.04 -4.12
CA LYS A 30 -13.44 -16.16 -3.78
C LYS A 30 -11.96 -15.82 -3.94
N ASN A 31 -11.64 -14.82 -4.77
CA ASN A 31 -10.28 -14.38 -5.03
C ASN A 31 -9.78 -13.28 -4.07
N MET A 32 -10.55 -12.91 -3.05
CA MET A 32 -10.12 -12.01 -1.98
C MET A 32 -9.75 -12.80 -0.73
N ILE A 33 -8.46 -12.78 -0.36
CA ILE A 33 -7.91 -13.50 0.79
C ILE A 33 -7.74 -12.50 1.96
N PRO A 34 -8.60 -12.52 2.97
CA PRO A 34 -8.48 -11.66 4.15
C PRO A 34 -7.33 -12.10 5.06
N ILE A 35 -6.51 -11.16 5.52
CA ILE A 35 -5.35 -11.43 6.39
C ILE A 35 -5.39 -10.46 7.58
N LEU A 36 -5.67 -11.00 8.77
CA LEU A 36 -5.73 -10.21 10.00
C LEU A 36 -4.32 -10.06 10.57
N ALA A 37 -3.62 -9.01 10.16
CA ALA A 37 -2.23 -8.78 10.56
C ALA A 37 -1.86 -7.29 10.51
N ASP A 38 -0.80 -6.94 11.22
CA ASP A 38 -0.23 -5.60 11.20
C ASP A 38 0.81 -5.49 10.07
N ALA A 39 0.51 -4.65 9.07
CA ALA A 39 1.33 -4.45 7.89
C ALA A 39 2.76 -3.95 8.19
N ARG A 40 3.01 -3.42 9.40
CA ARG A 40 4.37 -3.03 9.85
C ARG A 40 5.30 -4.23 10.01
N PHE A 41 4.77 -5.45 10.06
CA PHE A 41 5.53 -6.67 10.30
C PHE A 41 5.26 -7.71 9.19
N PRO A 42 5.67 -7.47 7.94
CA PRO A 42 5.34 -8.32 6.78
C PRO A 42 5.72 -9.79 6.95
N VAL A 43 6.83 -10.07 7.64
CA VAL A 43 7.31 -11.43 7.92
C VAL A 43 6.30 -12.26 8.74
N LYS A 44 5.42 -11.64 9.54
CA LYS A 44 4.45 -12.38 10.38
C LYS A 44 3.36 -13.08 9.57
N TYR A 45 3.06 -12.61 8.37
CA TYR A 45 2.04 -13.18 7.49
C TYR A 45 2.62 -13.67 6.17
N SER A 46 3.95 -13.71 6.03
CA SER A 46 4.59 -14.09 4.77
C SER A 46 4.36 -15.55 4.36
N TRP A 47 4.01 -16.41 5.30
CA TRP A 47 3.66 -17.81 5.05
C TRP A 47 2.31 -17.99 4.34
N ILE A 48 1.48 -16.93 4.24
CA ILE A 48 0.15 -16.95 3.62
C ILE A 48 0.22 -16.46 2.16
N LEU A 49 1.16 -15.58 1.82
CA LEU A 49 1.19 -14.89 0.53
C LEU A 49 2.20 -15.51 -0.42
N GLU A 50 1.86 -15.48 -1.71
CA GLU A 50 2.79 -15.64 -2.80
C GLU A 50 3.33 -14.27 -3.25
N ASN A 51 4.31 -14.26 -4.17
CA ASN A 51 4.77 -13.01 -4.78
C ASN A 51 3.61 -12.32 -5.52
N VAL A 52 3.52 -11.00 -5.40
CA VAL A 52 2.46 -10.20 -6.00
C VAL A 52 2.99 -9.33 -7.13
N ASP A 53 2.09 -8.98 -8.06
CA ASP A 53 2.36 -8.05 -9.16
C ASP A 53 2.35 -6.58 -8.71
N ILE A 54 1.49 -6.27 -7.73
CA ILE A 54 1.16 -4.92 -7.29
C ILE A 54 1.02 -4.92 -5.77
N VAL A 55 1.62 -3.93 -5.11
CA VAL A 55 1.29 -3.53 -3.73
C VAL A 55 0.47 -2.24 -3.81
N TYR A 56 -0.78 -2.32 -3.37
CA TYR A 56 -1.65 -1.16 -3.18
C TYR A 56 -1.71 -0.80 -1.69
N ALA A 57 -1.53 0.48 -1.37
CA ALA A 57 -1.56 0.95 0.01
C ALA A 57 -2.41 2.22 0.15
N ASP A 58 -3.44 2.10 0.99
CA ASP A 58 -4.28 3.19 1.46
C ASP A 58 -4.34 3.14 2.99
N ILE A 59 -3.25 3.56 3.62
CA ILE A 59 -3.07 3.49 5.07
C ILE A 59 -2.90 4.90 5.65
N ALA A 60 -3.41 5.12 6.86
CA ALA A 60 -3.24 6.37 7.60
C ALA A 60 -2.31 6.12 8.80
N GLN A 61 -1.01 5.97 8.51
CA GLN A 61 0.04 5.76 9.52
C GLN A 61 1.13 6.84 9.36
N PRO A 62 1.91 7.15 10.39
CA PRO A 62 3.20 7.82 10.21
C PRO A 62 4.15 6.93 9.39
N PHE A 63 4.99 7.53 8.55
CA PHE A 63 5.98 6.82 7.72
C PHE A 63 5.36 5.73 6.82
N GLN A 64 4.33 6.08 6.05
CA GLN A 64 3.55 5.15 5.23
C GLN A 64 4.41 4.42 4.21
N SER A 65 5.26 5.15 3.50
CA SER A 65 6.15 4.62 2.47
C SER A 65 7.16 3.64 3.02
N LYS A 66 7.53 3.73 4.30
CA LYS A 66 8.35 2.70 4.95
C LYS A 66 7.58 1.38 5.05
N ILE A 67 6.33 1.42 5.51
CA ILE A 67 5.48 0.21 5.62
C ILE A 67 5.26 -0.40 4.24
N VAL A 68 5.01 0.44 3.23
CA VAL A 68 4.84 0.00 1.84
C VAL A 68 6.11 -0.62 1.29
N ALA A 69 7.26 0.02 1.45
CA ALA A 69 8.55 -0.51 1.01
C ALA A 69 8.91 -1.82 1.72
N ASP A 70 8.69 -1.92 3.03
CA ASP A 70 8.94 -3.17 3.79
C ASP A 70 8.06 -4.32 3.28
N ASN A 71 6.82 -4.05 2.87
CA ASN A 71 5.95 -5.06 2.25
C ASN A 71 6.41 -5.41 0.83
N ALA A 72 6.76 -4.42 0.03
CA ALA A 72 7.18 -4.62 -1.35
C ALA A 72 8.54 -5.35 -1.44
N ASP A 73 9.42 -5.15 -0.47
CA ASP A 73 10.68 -5.90 -0.38
C ASP A 73 10.42 -7.40 -0.20
N VAL A 74 9.42 -7.76 0.60
CA VAL A 74 9.08 -9.16 0.91
C VAL A 74 8.23 -9.82 -0.18
N PHE A 75 7.24 -9.09 -0.73
CA PHE A 75 6.19 -9.70 -1.55
C PHE A 75 6.20 -9.27 -3.02
N LEU A 76 6.69 -8.08 -3.35
CA LEU A 76 6.58 -7.55 -4.70
C LEU A 76 7.62 -8.20 -5.60
N ARG A 77 7.17 -8.80 -6.70
CA ARG A 77 8.07 -9.37 -7.70
C ARG A 77 8.91 -8.29 -8.40
N GLU A 78 9.98 -8.73 -9.06
CA GLU A 78 10.76 -7.87 -9.95
C GLU A 78 9.88 -7.24 -11.03
N SER A 79 10.10 -5.94 -11.31
CA SER A 79 9.24 -5.15 -12.20
C SER A 79 7.77 -5.07 -11.76
N GLY A 80 7.46 -5.37 -10.50
CA GLY A 80 6.17 -5.15 -9.87
C GLY A 80 5.95 -3.68 -9.51
N TRP A 81 4.70 -3.33 -9.25
CA TRP A 81 4.27 -1.95 -9.02
C TRP A 81 3.91 -1.65 -7.57
N ILE A 82 4.22 -0.44 -7.13
CA ILE A 82 3.68 0.17 -5.92
C ILE A 82 2.67 1.23 -6.33
N MET A 83 1.52 1.19 -5.69
CA MET A 83 0.46 2.19 -5.81
C MET A 83 0.09 2.65 -4.40
N GLN A 84 0.46 3.87 -4.02
CA GLN A 84 0.32 4.36 -2.65
C GLN A 84 -0.45 5.67 -2.61
N ALA A 85 -1.51 5.74 -1.81
CA ALA A 85 -2.11 7.00 -1.41
C ALA A 85 -1.35 7.58 -0.20
N ILE A 86 -0.78 8.78 -0.36
CA ILE A 86 -0.13 9.54 0.71
C ILE A 86 -1.14 10.55 1.25
N LYS A 87 -1.46 10.41 2.54
CA LYS A 87 -2.36 11.30 3.29
C LYS A 87 -1.53 12.24 4.17
N ALA A 88 -1.15 13.42 3.66
CA ALA A 88 -0.16 14.25 4.35
C ALA A 88 -0.58 14.59 5.79
N MET A 89 -1.85 14.98 5.98
CA MET A 89 -2.40 15.34 7.29
C MET A 89 -2.52 14.17 8.27
N SER A 90 -2.45 12.91 7.78
CA SER A 90 -2.37 11.74 8.67
C SER A 90 -0.96 11.43 9.13
N ILE A 91 0.06 12.00 8.47
CA ILE A 91 1.47 11.77 8.78
C ILE A 91 1.98 12.87 9.70
N ASP A 92 1.81 14.14 9.31
CA ASP A 92 2.25 15.29 10.08
C ASP A 92 1.38 16.51 9.74
N VAL A 93 0.59 16.96 10.71
CA VAL A 93 -0.32 18.11 10.57
C VAL A 93 0.40 19.46 10.69
N THR A 94 1.65 19.46 11.16
CA THR A 94 2.43 20.69 11.41
C THR A 94 3.25 21.14 10.21
N ARG A 95 3.31 20.31 9.17
CA ARG A 95 4.13 20.52 7.97
C ARG A 95 3.27 20.79 6.76
N GLU A 96 3.86 21.49 5.80
CA GLU A 96 3.25 21.68 4.50
C GLU A 96 3.09 20.32 3.79
N PRO A 97 1.92 20.01 3.19
CA PRO A 97 1.67 18.72 2.55
C PRO A 97 2.71 18.35 1.50
N SER A 98 3.22 19.35 0.76
CA SER A 98 4.26 19.18 -0.26
C SER A 98 5.57 18.63 0.30
N GLU A 99 5.95 19.02 1.51
CA GLU A 99 7.14 18.49 2.18
C GLU A 99 6.96 17.02 2.59
N THR A 100 5.77 16.70 3.11
CA THR A 100 5.41 15.33 3.50
C THR A 100 5.38 14.40 2.28
N TYR A 101 4.81 14.83 1.16
CA TYR A 101 4.85 14.05 -0.09
C TYR A 101 6.28 13.78 -0.52
N LYS A 102 7.12 14.84 -0.52
CA LYS A 102 8.52 14.71 -0.94
C LYS A 102 9.27 13.71 -0.07
N GLN A 103 9.12 13.78 1.25
CA GLN A 103 9.77 12.85 2.17
C GLN A 103 9.37 11.39 1.90
N GLU A 104 8.08 11.13 1.73
CA GLU A 104 7.56 9.77 1.50
C GLU A 104 8.00 9.23 0.13
N ILE A 105 7.96 10.08 -0.91
CA ILE A 105 8.46 9.75 -2.26
C ILE A 105 9.97 9.48 -2.23
N ASP A 106 10.75 10.30 -1.55
CA ASP A 106 12.20 10.13 -1.46
C ASP A 106 12.53 8.85 -0.69
N HIS A 107 11.75 8.47 0.33
CA HIS A 107 11.91 7.17 0.99
C HIS A 107 11.72 5.99 0.02
N LEU A 108 10.72 6.03 -0.88
CA LEU A 108 10.55 4.99 -1.89
C LEU A 108 11.75 4.92 -2.85
N LYS A 109 12.28 6.09 -3.28
CA LYS A 109 13.46 6.14 -4.16
C LYS A 109 14.71 5.57 -3.47
N ASP A 110 14.96 5.95 -2.22
CA ASP A 110 16.09 5.47 -1.42
C ASP A 110 16.05 3.95 -1.22
N ARG A 111 14.85 3.36 -1.24
CA ARG A 111 14.62 1.92 -1.19
C ARG A 111 14.74 1.21 -2.56
N GLY A 112 15.11 1.93 -3.62
CA GLY A 112 15.34 1.36 -4.96
C GLY A 112 14.12 1.37 -5.89
N TYR A 113 13.01 1.96 -5.48
CA TYR A 113 11.80 2.05 -6.31
C TYR A 113 11.89 3.25 -7.26
N SER A 114 11.68 3.01 -8.55
CA SER A 114 11.66 4.06 -9.57
C SER A 114 10.27 4.71 -9.61
N LEU A 115 10.18 5.96 -9.16
CA LEU A 115 8.98 6.78 -9.26
C LEU A 115 8.55 6.93 -10.74
N LYS A 116 7.26 6.70 -11.02
CA LYS A 116 6.68 6.81 -12.36
C LYS A 116 5.69 7.96 -12.47
N GLU A 117 4.84 8.13 -11.46
CA GLU A 117 3.78 9.13 -11.49
C GLU A 117 3.44 9.61 -10.09
N VAL A 118 3.05 10.88 -9.98
CA VAL A 118 2.47 11.49 -8.79
C VAL A 118 1.25 12.28 -9.23
N VAL A 119 0.09 11.97 -8.66
CA VAL A 119 -1.17 12.62 -8.96
C VAL A 119 -1.73 13.24 -7.69
N HIS A 120 -1.90 14.56 -7.66
CA HIS A 120 -2.62 15.21 -6.56
C HIS A 120 -4.12 14.91 -6.68
N LEU A 121 -4.76 14.55 -5.57
CA LEU A 121 -6.16 14.12 -5.56
C LEU A 121 -7.16 15.28 -5.35
N GLU A 122 -6.67 16.52 -5.32
CA GLU A 122 -7.48 17.71 -5.26
C GLU A 122 -8.33 17.88 -6.55
N PRO A 123 -9.60 18.31 -6.43
CA PRO A 123 -10.28 18.80 -5.23
C PRO A 123 -11.04 17.72 -4.43
N TYR A 124 -10.91 16.43 -4.77
CA TYR A 124 -11.69 15.36 -4.14
C TYR A 124 -11.19 14.99 -2.75
N ASP A 125 -9.86 14.89 -2.59
CA ASP A 125 -9.20 14.69 -1.31
C ASP A 125 -8.09 15.74 -1.13
N GLU A 126 -8.34 16.73 -0.27
CA GLU A 126 -7.38 17.80 0.05
C GLU A 126 -6.15 17.25 0.79
N ALA A 127 -4.97 17.77 0.49
CA ALA A 127 -3.72 17.31 1.10
C ALA A 127 -3.44 15.79 0.91
N HIS A 128 -3.89 15.24 -0.22
CA HIS A 128 -3.60 13.87 -0.64
C HIS A 128 -2.89 13.82 -2.00
N ALA A 129 -1.96 12.87 -2.14
CA ALA A 129 -1.31 12.54 -3.40
C ALA A 129 -1.27 11.03 -3.61
N PHE A 130 -1.51 10.58 -4.84
CA PHE A 130 -1.37 9.20 -5.24
C PHE A 130 -0.06 9.00 -5.99
N VAL A 131 0.72 8.02 -5.57
CA VAL A 131 2.07 7.76 -6.08
C VAL A 131 2.11 6.39 -6.73
N ILE A 132 2.70 6.35 -7.94
CA ILE A 132 2.99 5.11 -8.67
C ILE A 132 4.50 4.97 -8.78
N ALA A 133 5.02 3.82 -8.35
CA ALA A 133 6.43 3.47 -8.46
C ALA A 133 6.62 2.03 -8.96
N LEU A 134 7.78 1.75 -9.52
CA LEU A 134 8.14 0.44 -10.06
C LEU A 134 9.33 -0.13 -9.29
N LYS A 135 9.29 -1.42 -8.95
CA LYS A 135 10.47 -2.13 -8.44
C LYS A 135 11.48 -2.29 -9.57
N SER A 136 12.56 -1.52 -9.49
CA SER A 136 13.66 -1.59 -10.44
C SER A 136 14.31 -2.97 -10.34
N LYS A 137 14.76 -3.52 -11.48
CA LYS A 137 15.59 -4.73 -11.46
C LYS A 137 16.90 -4.43 -10.72
N PRO A 138 17.40 -5.35 -9.88
CA PRO A 138 18.67 -5.20 -9.17
C PRO A 138 19.84 -4.99 -10.12
#